data_AF-A0A379RVX6-F1
#
_entry.id   AF-A0A379RVX6-F1
#
_cell.length_a   1.000
_cell.length_b   1.000
_cell.length_c   1.000
_cell.angle_alpha   90.00
_cell.angle_beta   90.00
_cell.angle_gamma   90.00
#
_symmetry.space_group_name_H-M   'P 1'
#
loop_
_entity.id
_entity.type
_entity.pdbx_description
1 polymer ?
#
loop_
_entity_poly.entity_id
_entity_poly.type
_entity_poly.pdbx_seq_one_letter_code
_entity_poly.pdbx_strand_id
1 'polypeptide(L)'
;MAAMIGLMAPLGVSISTIMMICVPATLIGVAMGAIATFNKGKELKDDPEYQRRLAEGLIKPTQKESKNTVVTSRAKLSVALFLTSAIVIVLLGLIPALRPMVETAKGLQPLSMSAAIQITMLSFACLIVLLCRPQVDQIISGTVFRAGALAIVCAFGLAWMSETFVNGHIALIKAEVQTLLQQHTWLIAIMMFFVSAMVSSQAATTLILLPLGLALGLPAYALIGSWPAVNGYFFIPVAGQCLAALAFDDTGTTRIGKYVLNHSFMRPGLVNVIVSVIVGLLIGKMVLA
;
A
#
# COMPACT_ATOMS: atom_id res chain seq x y z
N MET A 1 -5.77 4.10 -7.52
CA MET A 1 -7.08 3.93 -8.16
C MET A 1 -7.69 5.26 -8.57
N ALA A 2 -7.84 6.22 -7.65
CA ALA A 2 -8.42 7.55 -7.93
C ALA A 2 -7.82 8.26 -9.16
N ALA A 3 -6.48 8.28 -9.29
CA ALA A 3 -5.81 8.87 -10.46
C ALA A 3 -6.21 8.18 -11.78
N MET A 4 -6.33 6.85 -11.79
CA MET A 4 -6.77 6.10 -12.98
C MET A 4 -8.22 6.41 -13.33
N ILE A 5 -9.11 6.48 -12.34
CA ILE A 5 -10.52 6.85 -12.57
C ILE A 5 -10.62 8.21 -13.27
N GLY A 6 -9.89 9.21 -12.79
CA GLY A 6 -9.88 10.54 -13.41
C GLY A 6 -9.35 10.55 -14.85
N LEU A 7 -8.34 9.74 -15.14
CA LEU A 7 -7.75 9.63 -16.48
C LEU A 7 -8.62 8.85 -17.47
N MET A 8 -9.40 7.89 -16.98
CA MET A 8 -10.22 7.00 -17.81
C MET A 8 -11.64 7.53 -18.03
N ALA A 9 -12.15 8.41 -17.16
CA ALA A 9 -13.49 8.99 -17.27
C ALA A 9 -13.75 9.73 -18.60
N PRO A 10 -12.84 10.55 -19.15
CA PRO A 10 -13.03 11.18 -20.46
C PRO A 10 -13.16 10.19 -21.63
N LEU A 11 -12.74 8.94 -21.44
CA LEU A 11 -12.82 7.87 -22.43
C LEU A 11 -14.11 7.04 -22.28
N GLY A 12 -15.05 7.48 -21.43
CA GLY A 12 -16.31 6.77 -21.18
C GLY A 12 -16.18 5.55 -20.27
N VAL A 13 -15.00 5.28 -19.70
CA VAL A 13 -14.82 4.15 -18.78
C VAL A 13 -15.32 4.55 -17.40
N SER A 14 -16.34 3.85 -16.94
CA SER A 14 -16.93 4.08 -15.62
C SER A 14 -16.04 3.55 -14.49
N ILE A 15 -16.23 4.12 -13.30
CA ILE A 15 -15.61 3.60 -12.07
C ILE A 15 -16.00 2.15 -11.80
N SER A 16 -17.23 1.74 -12.12
CA SER A 16 -17.70 0.38 -11.93
C SER A 16 -16.94 -0.61 -12.80
N THR A 17 -16.67 -0.26 -14.06
CA THR A 17 -15.87 -1.11 -14.96
C THR A 17 -14.44 -1.29 -14.44
N ILE A 18 -13.81 -0.20 -13.99
CA ILE A 18 -12.48 -0.26 -13.38
C ILE A 18 -12.48 -1.19 -12.15
N MET A 19 -13.46 -1.05 -11.27
CA MET A 19 -13.58 -1.87 -10.06
C MET A 19 -13.83 -3.34 -10.40
N MET A 20 -14.68 -3.61 -11.40
CA MET A 20 -14.99 -4.96 -11.87
C MET A 20 -13.76 -5.70 -12.42
N ILE A 21 -12.79 -4.97 -12.97
CA ILE A 21 -11.53 -5.54 -13.45
C ILE A 21 -10.54 -5.67 -12.29
N CYS A 22 -10.26 -4.56 -11.60
CA CYS A 22 -9.14 -4.52 -10.66
C CYS A 22 -9.42 -5.25 -9.36
N VAL A 23 -10.63 -5.20 -8.80
CA VAL A 23 -10.92 -5.82 -7.48
C VAL A 23 -10.80 -7.35 -7.54
N PRO A 24 -11.45 -8.06 -8.49
CA PRO A 24 -11.28 -9.51 -8.58
C PRO A 24 -9.82 -9.89 -8.88
N ALA A 25 -9.16 -9.14 -9.77
CA ALA A 25 -7.78 -9.40 -10.13
C ALA A 25 -6.83 -9.31 -8.94
N THR A 26 -6.93 -8.25 -8.12
CA THR A 26 -6.07 -8.09 -6.95
C THR A 26 -6.44 -9.05 -5.82
N LEU A 27 -7.71 -9.43 -5.65
CA LEU A 27 -8.10 -10.45 -4.68
C LEU A 27 -7.52 -11.82 -5.03
N ILE A 28 -7.59 -12.22 -6.30
CA ILE A 28 -6.98 -13.46 -6.78
C ILE A 28 -5.46 -13.39 -6.64
N GLY A 29 -4.84 -12.26 -6.99
CA GLY A 29 -3.41 -12.04 -6.79
C GLY A 29 -2.99 -12.20 -5.33
N VAL A 30 -3.72 -11.58 -4.40
CA VAL A 30 -3.46 -11.70 -2.95
C VAL A 30 -3.59 -13.14 -2.48
N ALA A 31 -4.65 -13.85 -2.91
CA ALA A 31 -4.83 -15.26 -2.58
C ALA A 31 -3.65 -16.12 -3.09
N MET A 32 -3.22 -15.92 -4.34
CA MET A 32 -2.07 -16.64 -4.91
C MET A 32 -0.75 -16.26 -4.24
N GLY A 33 -0.57 -15.00 -3.86
CA GLY A 33 0.57 -14.54 -3.08
C GLY A 33 0.65 -15.22 -1.71
N ALA A 34 -0.50 -15.34 -1.03
CA ALA A 34 -0.61 -16.05 0.23
C ALA A 34 -0.30 -17.55 0.08
N ILE A 35 -0.86 -18.21 -0.94
CA ILE A 35 -0.57 -19.62 -1.28
C ILE A 35 0.93 -19.80 -1.58
N ALA A 36 1.54 -18.87 -2.30
CA ALA A 36 2.96 -18.94 -2.62
C ALA A 36 3.86 -18.87 -1.38
N THR A 37 3.36 -18.37 -0.26
CA THR A 37 4.09 -18.37 1.02
C THR A 37 3.50 -19.33 2.05
N PHE A 38 2.48 -20.11 1.68
CA PHE A 38 1.85 -21.08 2.56
C PHE A 38 2.88 -22.14 2.97
N ASN A 39 3.02 -22.36 4.28
CA ASN A 39 4.05 -23.22 4.88
C ASN A 39 5.51 -22.88 4.50
N LYS A 40 5.79 -21.63 4.10
CA LYS A 40 7.15 -21.19 3.83
C LYS A 40 7.83 -20.76 5.12
N GLY A 41 8.94 -21.42 5.44
CA GLY A 41 9.75 -21.13 6.63
C GLY A 41 9.62 -22.23 7.66
N LYS A 42 10.18 -21.99 8.85
CA LYS A 42 10.00 -22.88 9.99
C LYS A 42 8.79 -22.41 10.78
N GLU A 43 8.08 -23.36 11.39
CA GLU A 43 7.14 -23.02 12.45
C GLU A 43 7.88 -22.28 13.56
N LEU A 44 7.23 -21.34 14.23
CA LEU A 44 7.88 -20.52 15.27
C LEU A 44 8.52 -21.38 16.37
N LYS A 45 7.91 -22.52 16.69
CA LYS A 45 8.46 -23.50 17.65
C LYS A 45 9.82 -24.07 17.24
N ASP A 46 10.11 -24.11 15.93
CA ASP A 46 11.31 -24.71 15.34
C ASP A 46 12.28 -23.65 14.79
N ASP A 47 11.90 -22.36 14.79
CA ASP A 47 12.72 -21.26 14.29
C ASP A 47 13.79 -20.86 15.34
N PRO A 48 15.10 -21.03 15.04
CA PRO A 48 16.16 -20.77 16.01
C PRO A 48 16.25 -19.29 16.45
N GLU A 49 15.95 -18.35 15.57
CA GLU A 49 16.01 -16.92 15.89
C GLU A 49 14.82 -16.55 16.79
N TYR A 50 13.64 -17.07 16.49
CA TYR A 50 12.49 -16.91 17.38
C TYR A 50 12.75 -17.54 18.76
N GLN A 51 13.25 -18.77 18.81
CA GLN A 51 13.58 -19.45 20.08
C GLN A 51 14.66 -18.70 20.87
N ARG A 52 15.68 -18.16 20.19
CA ARG A 52 16.72 -17.30 20.80
C ARG A 52 16.09 -16.06 21.43
N ARG A 53 15.27 -15.31 20.68
CA ARG A 53 14.59 -14.11 21.17
C ARG A 53 13.62 -14.41 22.32
N LEU A 54 12.96 -15.56 22.28
CA LEU A 54 12.09 -16.03 23.36
C LEU A 54 12.91 -16.35 24.62
N ALA A 55 14.02 -17.07 24.48
CA ALA A 55 14.92 -17.42 25.57
C ALA A 55 15.60 -16.18 26.19
N GLU A 56 15.93 -15.18 25.38
CA GLU A 56 16.47 -13.87 25.82
C GLU A 56 15.40 -12.94 26.41
N GLY A 57 14.11 -13.33 26.39
CA GLY A 57 13.01 -12.52 26.91
C GLY A 57 12.66 -11.29 26.06
N LEU A 58 13.16 -11.22 24.82
CA LEU A 58 12.88 -10.14 23.86
C LEU A 58 11.45 -10.23 23.30
N ILE A 59 10.88 -11.43 23.27
CA ILE A 59 9.50 -11.69 22.86
C ILE A 59 8.76 -12.30 24.05
N LYS A 60 7.60 -11.76 24.39
CA LYS A 60 6.72 -12.41 25.37
C LYS A 60 6.13 -13.66 24.71
N PRO A 61 6.20 -14.86 25.35
CA PRO A 61 5.53 -16.04 24.82
C PRO A 61 4.08 -15.67 24.51
N THR A 62 3.54 -16.17 23.40
CA THR A 62 2.12 -16.04 23.08
C THR A 62 1.34 -16.59 24.26
N GLN A 63 0.93 -15.72 25.17
CA GLN A 63 0.10 -16.11 26.28
C GLN A 63 -1.16 -16.65 25.63
N LYS A 64 -1.40 -17.96 25.75
CA LYS A 64 -2.76 -18.50 25.64
C LYS A 64 -3.61 -17.53 26.44
N GLU A 65 -4.52 -16.85 25.74
CA GLU A 65 -5.34 -15.76 26.28
C GLU A 65 -5.58 -15.99 27.76
N SER A 66 -5.15 -15.05 28.62
CA SER A 66 -5.66 -15.08 29.97
C SER A 66 -7.17 -14.95 29.80
N LYS A 67 -7.92 -16.00 30.14
CA LYS A 67 -9.38 -16.06 30.03
C LYS A 67 -10.10 -14.99 30.91
N ASN A 68 -9.35 -14.06 31.49
CA ASN A 68 -9.76 -13.05 32.45
C ASN A 68 -9.40 -11.61 32.02
N THR A 69 -9.12 -11.33 30.73
CA THR A 69 -9.05 -9.93 30.26
C THR A 69 -10.42 -9.28 30.37
N VAL A 70 -10.65 -8.54 31.46
CA VAL A 70 -11.88 -7.77 31.68
C VAL A 70 -11.93 -6.64 30.66
N VAL A 71 -12.78 -6.78 29.65
CA VAL A 71 -12.99 -5.75 28.62
C VAL A 71 -13.77 -4.59 29.24
N THR A 72 -13.07 -3.49 29.51
CA THR A 72 -13.69 -2.27 30.06
C THR A 72 -14.58 -1.57 29.03
N SER A 73 -15.59 -0.83 29.49
CA SER A 73 -16.43 -0.02 28.59
C SER A 73 -15.63 1.01 27.79
N ARG A 74 -14.54 1.52 28.34
CA ARG A 74 -13.61 2.44 27.65
C ARG A 74 -12.85 1.75 26.52
N ALA A 75 -12.47 0.48 26.69
CA ALA A 75 -11.88 -0.32 25.62
C ALA A 75 -12.87 -0.59 24.48
N LYS A 76 -14.15 -0.83 24.79
CA LYS A 76 -15.19 -0.95 23.75
C LYS A 76 -15.40 0.37 23.01
N LEU A 77 -15.39 1.49 23.73
CA LEU A 77 -15.52 2.83 23.15
C LEU A 77 -14.34 3.16 22.22
N SER A 78 -13.10 2.84 22.60
CA SER A 78 -11.93 3.10 21.75
C SER A 78 -12.01 2.32 20.44
N VAL A 79 -12.42 1.05 20.49
CA VAL A 79 -12.64 0.22 19.30
C VAL A 79 -13.79 0.79 18.44
N ALA A 80 -14.89 1.22 19.06
CA ALA A 80 -16.01 1.82 18.34
C ALA A 80 -15.59 3.11 17.62
N LEU A 81 -14.82 3.98 18.27
CA LEU A 81 -14.26 5.19 17.66
C LEU A 81 -13.31 4.86 16.50
N PHE A 82 -12.43 3.88 16.68
CA PHE A 82 -11.53 3.40 15.63
C PHE A 82 -12.30 2.89 14.40
N LEU A 83 -13.30 2.04 14.60
CA LEU A 83 -14.13 1.52 13.50
C LEU A 83 -14.95 2.62 12.83
N THR A 84 -15.47 3.58 13.62
CA THR A 84 -16.16 4.75 13.08
C THR A 84 -15.24 5.58 12.20
N SER A 85 -13.98 5.79 12.61
CA SER A 85 -12.96 6.46 11.79
C SER A 85 -12.76 5.76 10.44
N ALA A 86 -12.66 4.43 10.44
CA ALA A 86 -12.51 3.64 9.22
C ALA A 86 -13.73 3.80 8.28
N ILE A 87 -14.95 3.77 8.82
CA ILE A 87 -16.18 4.00 8.05
C ILE A 87 -16.18 5.41 7.45
N VAL A 88 -15.86 6.45 8.24
CA VAL A 88 -15.78 7.84 7.76
C VAL A 88 -14.77 7.95 6.61
N ILE A 89 -13.58 7.35 6.74
CA ILE A 89 -12.57 7.35 5.68
C ILE A 89 -13.09 6.71 4.39
N VAL A 90 -13.77 5.56 4.50
CA VAL A 90 -14.38 4.89 3.34
C VAL A 90 -15.44 5.78 2.69
N LEU A 91 -16.31 6.42 3.47
CA LEU A 91 -17.34 7.34 2.94
C LEU A 91 -16.73 8.54 2.23
N LEU A 92 -15.69 9.17 2.81
CA LEU A 92 -14.96 10.28 2.18
C LEU A 92 -14.27 9.86 0.86
N GLY A 93 -13.85 8.60 0.78
CA GLY A 93 -13.27 8.01 -0.43
C GLY A 93 -14.29 7.70 -1.53
N LEU A 94 -15.45 7.16 -1.14
CA LEU A 94 -16.52 6.78 -2.07
C LEU A 94 -17.32 7.98 -2.58
N ILE A 95 -17.49 9.02 -1.75
CA ILE A 95 -18.31 10.19 -2.07
C ILE A 95 -17.44 11.45 -2.01
N PRO A 96 -16.82 11.86 -3.15
CA PRO A 96 -15.97 13.05 -3.21
C PRO A 96 -16.64 14.34 -2.70
N ALA A 97 -17.97 14.45 -2.81
CA ALA A 97 -18.73 15.61 -2.35
C ALA A 97 -18.72 15.80 -0.83
N LEU A 98 -18.41 14.76 -0.05
CA LEU A 98 -18.26 14.88 1.41
C LEU A 98 -16.93 15.52 1.81
N ARG A 99 -15.96 15.61 0.89
CA ARG A 99 -14.66 16.23 1.17
C ARG A 99 -14.78 17.74 0.97
N PRO A 100 -14.27 18.55 1.92
CA PRO A 100 -14.33 20.00 1.80
C PRO A 100 -13.55 20.45 0.55
N MET A 101 -14.07 21.48 -0.10
CA MET A 101 -13.40 22.10 -1.24
C MET A 101 -12.26 22.97 -0.74
N VAL A 102 -11.08 22.79 -1.31
CA VAL A 102 -9.88 23.56 -1.00
C VAL A 102 -9.32 24.19 -2.27
N GLU A 103 -8.78 25.39 -2.16
CA GLU A 103 -8.04 26.00 -3.25
C GLU A 103 -6.73 25.26 -3.48
N THR A 104 -6.50 24.88 -4.73
CA THR A 104 -5.26 24.24 -5.16
C THR A 104 -4.70 24.98 -6.37
N ALA A 105 -3.46 24.66 -6.77
CA ALA A 105 -2.87 25.17 -8.01
C ALA A 105 -3.70 24.85 -9.28
N LYS A 106 -4.68 23.95 -9.19
CA LYS A 106 -5.60 23.58 -10.29
C LYS A 106 -7.03 24.11 -10.06
N GLY A 107 -7.19 25.10 -9.18
CA GLY A 107 -8.48 25.67 -8.79
C GLY A 107 -9.11 24.97 -7.59
N LEU A 108 -10.41 25.21 -7.39
CA LEU A 108 -11.19 24.66 -6.29
C LEU A 108 -11.40 23.16 -6.50
N GLN A 109 -10.83 22.33 -5.63
CA GLN A 109 -10.89 20.86 -5.73
C GLN A 109 -11.23 20.25 -4.36
N PRO A 110 -11.89 19.08 -4.31
CA PRO A 110 -12.09 18.36 -3.06
C PRO A 110 -10.74 18.05 -2.40
N LEU A 111 -10.67 18.17 -1.07
CA LEU A 111 -9.50 17.85 -0.27
C LEU A 111 -8.90 16.50 -0.67
N SER A 112 -7.57 16.41 -0.80
CA SER A 112 -6.91 15.17 -1.22
C SER A 112 -7.22 14.03 -0.25
N MET A 113 -7.30 12.78 -0.75
CA MET A 113 -7.54 11.62 0.10
C MET A 113 -6.45 11.45 1.17
N SER A 114 -5.20 11.76 0.85
CA SER A 114 -4.10 11.71 1.82
C SER A 114 -4.35 12.63 3.01
N ALA A 115 -4.71 13.90 2.75
CA ALA A 115 -5.02 14.86 3.81
C ALA A 115 -6.30 14.49 4.57
N ALA A 116 -7.35 14.06 3.87
CA ALA A 116 -8.61 13.64 4.49
C ALA A 116 -8.42 12.47 5.47
N ILE A 117 -7.62 11.47 5.09
CA ILE A 117 -7.26 10.32 5.93
C ILE A 117 -6.47 10.80 7.15
N GLN A 118 -5.42 11.61 6.96
CA GLN A 118 -4.59 12.11 8.05
C GLN A 118 -5.38 12.91 9.09
N ILE A 119 -6.21 13.87 8.63
CA ILE A 119 -7.05 14.69 9.51
C ILE A 119 -8.00 13.78 10.29
N THR A 120 -8.69 12.87 9.61
CA THR A 120 -9.68 11.99 10.24
C THR A 120 -9.02 11.06 11.25
N MET A 121 -7.89 10.43 10.91
CA MET A 121 -7.15 9.56 11.82
C MET A 121 -6.65 10.31 13.06
N LEU A 122 -6.07 11.50 12.90
CA LEU A 122 -5.58 12.31 14.01
C LEU A 122 -6.73 12.83 14.89
N SER A 123 -7.84 13.25 14.29
CA SER A 123 -9.03 13.67 15.04
C SER A 123 -9.62 12.53 15.87
N PHE A 124 -9.76 11.33 15.30
CA PHE A 124 -10.24 10.17 16.06
C PHE A 124 -9.24 9.69 17.10
N ALA A 125 -7.93 9.73 16.83
CA ALA A 125 -6.91 9.46 17.84
C ALA A 125 -7.02 10.43 19.03
N CYS A 126 -7.23 11.72 18.76
CA CYS A 126 -7.50 12.72 19.79
C CYS A 126 -8.77 12.39 20.60
N LEU A 127 -9.88 12.07 19.93
CA LEU A 127 -11.12 11.66 20.60
C LEU A 127 -10.94 10.41 21.48
N ILE A 128 -10.18 9.42 21.01
CA ILE A 128 -9.86 8.22 21.80
C ILE A 128 -9.11 8.61 23.07
N VAL A 129 -8.08 9.47 22.98
CA VAL A 129 -7.33 9.93 24.15
C VAL A 129 -8.21 10.71 25.12
N LEU A 130 -9.04 11.63 24.63
CA LEU A 130 -9.90 12.49 25.46
C LEU A 130 -11.02 11.70 26.16
N LEU A 131 -11.70 10.80 25.43
CA LEU A 131 -12.88 10.10 25.92
C LEU A 131 -12.53 8.81 26.67
N CYS A 132 -11.52 8.07 26.20
CA CYS A 132 -11.13 6.79 26.81
C CYS A 132 -10.07 6.96 27.89
N ARG A 133 -9.39 8.12 27.95
CA ARG A 133 -8.35 8.46 28.94
C ARG A 133 -7.36 7.31 29.21
N PRO A 134 -6.71 6.76 28.17
CA PRO A 134 -5.64 5.79 28.35
C PRO A 134 -4.45 6.44 29.07
N GLN A 135 -3.61 5.63 29.71
CA GLN A 135 -2.34 6.12 30.25
C GLN A 135 -1.41 6.46 29.08
N VAL A 136 -1.14 7.75 28.88
CA VAL A 136 -0.37 8.26 27.72
C VAL A 136 1.04 7.67 27.68
N ASP A 137 1.68 7.50 28.83
CA ASP A 137 3.01 6.89 28.93
C ASP A 137 3.03 5.45 28.40
N GLN A 138 1.94 4.69 28.57
CA GLN A 138 1.83 3.34 28.01
C GLN A 138 1.66 3.35 26.49
N ILE A 139 1.09 4.41 25.91
CA ILE A 139 1.01 4.56 24.46
C ILE A 139 2.42 4.80 23.90
N ILE A 140 3.16 5.75 24.46
CA ILE A 140 4.48 6.15 23.96
C ILE A 140 5.54 5.07 24.20
N SER A 141 5.48 4.37 25.36
CA SER A 141 6.39 3.27 25.69
C SER A 141 6.00 1.94 25.03
N GLY A 142 4.81 1.87 24.43
CA GLY A 142 4.31 0.68 23.74
C GLY A 142 5.19 0.30 22.54
N THR A 143 5.38 -1.00 22.34
CA THR A 143 6.18 -1.54 21.24
C THR A 143 5.65 -1.06 19.89
N VAL A 144 4.32 -1.02 19.71
CA VAL A 144 3.66 -0.53 18.50
C VAL A 144 4.00 0.94 18.22
N PHE A 145 3.96 1.83 19.22
CA PHE A 145 4.27 3.24 18.99
C PHE A 145 5.75 3.44 18.68
N ARG A 146 6.66 2.78 19.41
CA ARG A 146 8.10 2.88 19.17
C ARG A 146 8.49 2.34 17.79
N ALA A 147 7.99 1.16 17.43
CA ALA A 147 8.17 0.57 16.11
C ALA A 147 7.59 1.48 15.01
N GLY A 148 6.39 2.02 15.24
CA GLY A 148 5.75 2.97 14.35
C GLY A 148 6.56 4.26 14.16
N ALA A 149 7.05 4.87 15.24
CA ALA A 149 7.87 6.08 15.20
C ALA A 149 9.18 5.86 14.45
N LEU A 150 9.87 4.74 14.71
CA LEU A 150 11.06 4.33 13.96
C LEU A 150 10.74 4.16 12.47
N ALA A 151 9.68 3.42 12.16
CA ALA A 151 9.24 3.20 10.79
C ALA A 151 8.90 4.51 10.07
N ILE A 152 8.27 5.48 10.75
CA ILE A 152 7.97 6.81 10.21
C ILE A 152 9.27 7.54 9.84
N VAL A 153 10.26 7.59 10.74
CA VAL A 153 11.54 8.27 10.47
C VAL A 153 12.28 7.61 9.31
N CYS A 154 12.37 6.27 9.31
CA CYS A 154 13.02 5.52 8.24
C CYS A 154 12.28 5.69 6.90
N ALA A 155 10.94 5.64 6.91
CA ALA A 155 10.13 5.82 5.73
C ALA A 155 10.26 7.23 5.17
N PHE A 156 10.21 8.28 6.00
CA PHE A 156 10.36 9.66 5.53
C PHE A 156 11.75 9.89 4.94
N GLY A 157 12.83 9.46 5.61
CA GLY A 157 14.18 9.65 5.11
C GLY A 157 14.42 8.97 3.76
N LEU A 158 14.06 7.69 3.65
CA LEU A 158 14.25 6.91 2.42
C LEU A 158 13.30 7.37 1.30
N ALA A 159 12.03 7.65 1.62
CA ALA A 159 11.07 8.13 0.63
C ALA A 159 11.44 9.53 0.11
N TRP A 160 11.88 10.45 0.97
CA TRP A 160 12.30 11.78 0.55
C TRP A 160 13.50 11.74 -0.39
N MET A 161 14.51 10.93 -0.08
CA MET A 161 15.67 10.74 -0.93
C MET A 161 15.26 10.18 -2.30
N SER A 162 14.44 9.12 -2.31
CA SER A 162 13.92 8.51 -3.54
C SER A 162 13.11 9.51 -4.36
N GLU A 163 12.21 10.26 -3.72
CA GLU A 163 11.35 11.25 -4.37
C GLU A 163 12.16 12.43 -4.93
N THR A 164 13.17 12.92 -4.20
CA THR A 164 14.06 14.00 -4.67
C THR A 164 14.84 13.56 -5.90
N PHE A 165 15.44 12.36 -5.86
CA PHE A 165 16.18 11.81 -7.00
C PHE A 165 15.29 11.62 -8.23
N VAL A 166 14.11 11.01 -8.04
CA VAL A 166 13.15 10.76 -9.11
C VAL A 166 12.62 12.06 -9.69
N ASN A 167 12.23 13.03 -8.86
CA ASN A 167 11.72 14.32 -9.32
C ASN A 167 12.78 15.11 -10.08
N GLY A 168 14.06 15.03 -9.66
CA GLY A 168 15.18 15.63 -10.39
C GLY A 168 15.39 15.02 -11.80
N HIS A 169 15.01 13.76 -12.00
CA HIS A 169 15.20 13.04 -13.27
C HIS A 169 13.88 12.69 -13.98
N ILE A 170 12.75 13.25 -13.55
CA ILE A 170 11.43 12.81 -14.04
C ILE A 170 11.24 13.03 -15.53
N ALA A 171 11.88 14.07 -16.10
CA ALA A 171 11.87 14.34 -17.52
C ALA A 171 12.59 13.24 -18.32
N LEU A 172 13.77 12.82 -17.84
CA LEU A 172 14.52 11.70 -18.42
C LEU A 172 13.74 10.39 -18.33
N ILE A 173 13.19 10.08 -17.14
CA ILE A 173 12.38 8.86 -16.94
C ILE A 173 11.22 8.84 -17.93
N LYS A 174 10.49 9.95 -18.08
CA LYS A 174 9.38 10.04 -19.04
C LYS A 174 9.83 9.85 -20.49
N ALA A 175 10.94 10.47 -20.89
CA ALA A 175 11.46 10.36 -22.24
C ALA A 175 11.87 8.92 -22.59
N GLU A 176 12.63 8.26 -21.72
CA GLU A 176 13.07 6.86 -21.94
C GLU A 176 11.90 5.89 -21.95
N VAL A 177 10.97 6.05 -21.00
CA VAL A 177 9.73 5.27 -20.93
C VAL A 177 8.92 5.43 -22.21
N GLN A 178 8.77 6.66 -22.71
CA GLN A 178 8.01 6.94 -23.92
C GLN A 178 8.65 6.27 -25.14
N THR A 179 9.97 6.38 -25.30
CA THR A 179 10.71 5.73 -26.39
C THR A 179 10.51 4.21 -26.38
N LEU A 180 10.66 3.59 -25.21
CA LEU A 180 10.50 2.14 -25.09
C LEU A 180 9.05 1.70 -25.34
N LEU A 181 8.07 2.44 -24.82
CA LEU A 181 6.64 2.12 -25.02
C LEU A 181 6.20 2.31 -26.48
N GLN A 182 6.76 3.28 -27.21
CA GLN A 182 6.51 3.46 -28.64
C GLN A 182 6.96 2.25 -29.46
N GLN A 183 8.09 1.65 -29.09
CA GLN A 183 8.63 0.46 -29.76
C GLN A 183 7.90 -0.81 -29.34
N HIS A 184 7.51 -0.90 -28.07
CA HIS A 184 7.01 -2.14 -27.45
C HIS A 184 5.85 -1.85 -26.47
N THR A 185 4.66 -1.56 -27.01
CA THR A 185 3.46 -1.23 -26.22
C THR A 185 3.04 -2.34 -25.23
N TRP A 186 3.39 -3.59 -25.50
CA TRP A 186 3.15 -4.75 -24.61
C TRP A 186 3.96 -4.70 -23.30
N LEU A 187 5.01 -3.87 -23.22
CA LEU A 187 5.82 -3.70 -22.01
C LEU A 187 5.14 -2.84 -20.93
N ILE A 188 3.96 -2.28 -21.17
CA ILE A 188 3.32 -1.34 -20.24
C ILE A 188 3.22 -1.85 -18.80
N ALA A 189 2.89 -3.12 -18.59
CA ALA A 189 2.85 -3.73 -17.25
C ALA A 189 4.24 -3.81 -16.61
N ILE A 190 5.26 -4.19 -17.39
CA ILE A 190 6.65 -4.28 -16.92
C ILE A 190 7.18 -2.89 -16.58
N MET A 191 6.88 -1.89 -17.41
CA MET A 191 7.24 -0.49 -17.15
C MET A 191 6.55 0.04 -15.90
N MET A 192 5.26 -0.26 -15.70
CA MET A 192 4.54 0.08 -14.46
C MET A 192 5.18 -0.54 -13.22
N PHE A 193 5.63 -1.79 -13.32
CA PHE A 193 6.30 -2.45 -12.21
C PHE A 193 7.62 -1.77 -11.83
N PHE A 194 8.52 -1.56 -12.80
CA PHE A 194 9.83 -0.98 -12.51
C PHE A 194 9.77 0.52 -12.19
N VAL A 195 8.92 1.28 -12.87
CA VAL A 195 8.69 2.69 -12.49
C VAL A 195 8.09 2.77 -11.09
N SER A 196 7.17 1.87 -10.71
CA SER A 196 6.68 1.81 -9.33
C SER A 196 7.76 1.46 -8.31
N ALA A 197 8.65 0.51 -8.64
CA ALA A 197 9.79 0.17 -7.80
C ALA A 197 10.74 1.37 -7.59
N MET A 198 10.96 2.17 -8.64
CA MET A 198 11.85 3.35 -8.57
C MET A 198 11.20 4.55 -7.89
N VAL A 199 9.93 4.83 -8.21
CA VAL A 199 9.21 6.01 -7.71
C VAL A 199 8.62 5.75 -6.32
N SER A 200 8.51 4.49 -5.90
CA SER A 200 7.92 4.07 -4.63
C SER A 200 6.51 4.63 -4.39
N SER A 201 5.77 4.93 -5.46
CA SER A 201 4.43 5.52 -5.40
C SER A 201 3.55 5.01 -6.53
N GLN A 202 2.49 4.32 -6.13
CA GLN A 202 1.43 3.87 -7.04
C GLN A 202 0.76 5.05 -7.76
N ALA A 203 0.50 6.15 -7.04
CA ALA A 203 -0.18 7.31 -7.60
C ALA A 203 0.70 8.03 -8.63
N ALA A 204 1.97 8.27 -8.31
CA ALA A 204 2.90 8.92 -9.24
C ALA A 204 3.13 8.06 -10.49
N THR A 205 3.36 6.75 -10.32
CA THR A 205 3.50 5.81 -11.44
C THR A 205 2.28 5.84 -12.36
N THR A 206 1.07 5.87 -11.78
CA THR A 206 -0.18 5.98 -12.54
C THR A 206 -0.22 7.28 -13.36
N LEU A 207 0.13 8.41 -12.75
CA LEU A 207 0.13 9.73 -13.40
C LEU A 207 1.24 9.89 -14.44
N ILE A 208 2.30 9.09 -14.38
CA ILE A 208 3.36 9.06 -15.40
C ILE A 208 2.91 8.20 -16.59
N LEU A 209 2.49 6.96 -16.33
CA LEU A 209 2.39 5.94 -17.39
C LEU A 209 1.03 5.86 -18.07
N LEU A 210 -0.07 6.13 -17.38
CA LEU A 210 -1.40 6.05 -18.02
C LEU A 210 -1.55 7.12 -19.10
N PRO A 211 -1.18 8.41 -18.87
CA PRO A 211 -1.26 9.42 -19.93
C PRO A 211 -0.38 9.08 -21.13
N LEU A 212 0.83 8.55 -20.90
CA LEU A 212 1.72 8.10 -21.96
C LEU A 212 1.10 6.95 -22.77
N GLY A 213 0.57 5.92 -22.09
CA GLY A 213 -0.09 4.81 -22.75
C GLY A 213 -1.32 5.25 -23.57
N LEU A 214 -2.12 6.19 -23.04
CA LEU A 214 -3.25 6.78 -23.75
C LEU A 214 -2.81 7.56 -24.99
N ALA A 215 -1.75 8.38 -24.87
CA ALA A 215 -1.21 9.14 -25.99
C ALA A 215 -0.65 8.23 -27.11
N LEU A 216 -0.20 7.03 -26.75
CA LEU A 216 0.27 5.99 -27.69
C LEU A 216 -0.85 5.09 -28.22
N GLY A 217 -2.12 5.38 -27.89
CA GLY A 217 -3.27 4.65 -28.40
C GLY A 217 -3.44 3.24 -27.81
N LEU A 218 -2.88 2.96 -26.63
CA LEU A 218 -3.11 1.68 -25.97
C LEU A 218 -4.60 1.53 -25.59
N PRO A 219 -5.19 0.34 -25.80
CA PRO A 219 -6.59 0.13 -25.47
C PRO A 219 -6.81 0.20 -23.95
N ALA A 220 -7.99 0.68 -23.54
CA ALA A 220 -8.34 0.87 -22.13
C ALA A 220 -8.17 -0.41 -21.30
N TYR A 221 -8.52 -1.57 -21.86
CA TYR A 221 -8.36 -2.86 -21.18
C TYR A 221 -6.89 -3.16 -20.83
N ALA A 222 -5.94 -2.79 -21.70
CA ALA A 222 -4.53 -3.05 -21.47
C ALA A 222 -3.99 -2.15 -20.36
N LEU A 223 -4.43 -0.89 -20.32
CA LEU A 223 -4.02 0.07 -19.29
C LEU A 223 -4.61 -0.28 -17.91
N ILE A 224 -5.90 -0.61 -17.85
CA ILE A 224 -6.59 -0.96 -16.60
C ILE A 224 -6.15 -2.35 -16.12
N GLY A 225 -6.05 -3.32 -17.02
CA GLY A 225 -5.64 -4.69 -16.68
C GLY A 225 -4.17 -4.78 -16.24
N SER A 226 -3.29 -3.94 -16.80
CA SER A 226 -1.89 -3.84 -16.37
C SER A 226 -1.70 -3.02 -15.10
N TRP A 227 -2.68 -2.19 -14.73
CA TRP A 227 -2.57 -1.25 -13.63
C TRP A 227 -2.14 -1.88 -12.29
N PRO A 228 -2.51 -3.11 -11.90
CA PRO A 228 -2.00 -3.73 -10.68
C PRO A 228 -0.47 -3.76 -10.55
N ALA A 229 0.27 -3.71 -11.67
CA ALA A 229 1.73 -3.62 -11.71
C ALA A 229 2.30 -2.39 -10.99
N VAL A 230 1.52 -1.32 -10.82
CA VAL A 230 1.91 -0.16 -10.00
C VAL A 230 2.13 -0.49 -8.52
N ASN A 231 1.88 -1.73 -8.08
CA ASN A 231 2.26 -2.23 -6.76
C ASN A 231 3.68 -2.82 -6.71
N GLY A 232 4.54 -2.53 -7.69
CA GLY A 232 5.95 -2.95 -7.71
C GLY A 232 6.86 -2.30 -6.66
N TYR A 233 6.37 -1.33 -5.88
CA TYR A 233 7.14 -0.59 -4.86
C TYR A 233 7.71 -1.47 -3.71
N PHE A 234 7.30 -2.73 -3.58
CA PHE A 234 7.95 -3.66 -2.62
C PHE A 234 9.27 -4.22 -3.14
N PHE A 235 9.53 -4.13 -4.46
CA PHE A 235 10.66 -4.81 -5.11
C PHE A 235 12.00 -4.34 -4.59
N ILE A 236 12.11 -3.04 -4.30
CA ILE A 236 13.19 -2.47 -3.49
C ILE A 236 12.57 -2.22 -2.11
N PRO A 237 13.10 -2.78 -1.01
CA PRO A 237 12.45 -2.74 0.31
C PRO A 237 12.62 -1.39 1.03
N VAL A 238 12.44 -0.28 0.30
CA VAL A 238 12.49 1.11 0.78
C VAL A 238 11.10 1.70 1.01
N ALA A 239 10.05 1.05 0.52
CA ALA A 239 8.68 1.50 0.75
C ALA A 239 8.33 1.48 2.23
N GLY A 240 7.69 2.55 2.72
CA GLY A 240 7.37 2.72 4.14
C GLY A 240 6.58 1.55 4.75
N GLN A 241 5.73 0.89 3.97
CA GLN A 241 5.01 -0.31 4.40
C GLN A 241 5.91 -1.54 4.63
N CYS A 242 6.97 -1.72 3.84
CA CYS A 242 7.96 -2.77 4.05
C CYS A 242 8.76 -2.51 5.33
N LEU A 243 9.17 -1.25 5.54
CA LEU A 243 9.90 -0.84 6.73
C LEU A 243 9.03 -0.96 7.99
N ALA A 244 7.75 -0.57 7.91
CA ALA A 244 6.80 -0.75 8.99
C ALA A 244 6.58 -2.23 9.31
N ALA A 245 6.41 -3.08 8.31
CA ALA A 245 6.26 -4.52 8.51
C ALA A 245 7.51 -5.15 9.16
N LEU A 246 8.72 -4.70 8.80
CA LEU A 246 9.96 -5.11 9.45
C LEU A 246 10.04 -4.61 10.91
N ALA A 247 9.62 -3.37 11.17
CA ALA A 247 9.66 -2.78 12.51
C ALA A 247 8.63 -3.38 13.47
N PHE A 248 7.46 -3.80 12.95
CA PHE A 248 6.41 -4.43 13.74
C PHE A 248 6.63 -5.92 13.99
N ASP A 249 7.57 -6.56 13.29
CA ASP A 249 7.82 -7.98 13.45
C ASP A 249 8.77 -8.27 14.62
N ASP A 250 8.19 -8.47 15.80
CA ASP A 250 8.91 -8.88 16.99
C ASP A 250 9.57 -10.28 16.83
N THR A 251 9.04 -11.14 15.94
CA THR A 251 9.55 -12.51 15.74
C THR A 251 10.89 -12.57 15.01
N GLY A 252 11.22 -11.54 14.22
CA GLY A 252 12.42 -11.50 13.40
C GLY A 252 12.38 -12.40 12.15
N THR A 253 11.22 -12.94 11.81
CA THR A 253 11.02 -13.80 10.63
C THR A 253 10.90 -12.99 9.33
N THR A 254 10.52 -11.71 9.44
CA THR A 254 10.48 -10.70 8.39
C THR A 254 11.81 -9.97 8.36
N ARG A 255 12.55 -10.08 7.25
CA ARG A 255 13.89 -9.49 7.16
C ARG A 255 14.26 -9.10 5.74
N ILE A 256 15.22 -8.17 5.67
CA ILE A 256 16.08 -7.98 4.50
C ILE A 256 17.31 -8.86 4.73
N GLY A 257 17.55 -9.79 3.81
CA GLY A 257 18.67 -10.73 3.83
C GLY A 257 19.97 -10.10 3.37
N LYS A 258 20.90 -10.94 2.89
CA LYS A 258 22.25 -10.50 2.48
C LYS A 258 22.26 -9.51 1.31
N TYR A 259 21.24 -9.55 0.45
CA TYR A 259 21.14 -8.72 -0.75
C TYR A 259 19.88 -7.86 -0.67
N VAL A 260 19.91 -6.68 -1.29
CA VAL A 260 18.79 -5.72 -1.28
C VAL A 260 17.48 -6.36 -1.75
N LEU A 261 17.53 -7.17 -2.81
CA LEU A 261 16.37 -7.87 -3.39
C LEU A 261 16.04 -9.20 -2.69
N ASN A 262 16.85 -9.62 -1.71
CA ASN A 262 16.58 -10.81 -0.92
C ASN A 262 15.85 -10.40 0.35
N HIS A 263 14.52 -10.25 0.29
CA HIS A 263 13.71 -9.89 1.45
C HIS A 263 12.38 -10.65 1.50
N SER A 264 11.74 -10.68 2.67
CA SER A 264 10.53 -11.48 2.91
C SER A 264 9.36 -11.15 1.97
N PHE A 265 9.25 -9.91 1.50
CA PHE A 265 8.18 -9.46 0.59
C PHE A 265 8.34 -9.89 -0.87
N MET A 266 9.53 -10.33 -1.30
CA MET A 266 9.83 -10.56 -2.73
C MET A 266 8.92 -11.62 -3.36
N ARG A 267 8.87 -12.81 -2.75
CA ARG A 267 8.06 -13.94 -3.26
C ARG A 267 6.55 -13.65 -3.25
N PRO A 268 5.92 -13.26 -2.12
CA PRO A 268 4.48 -12.99 -2.12
C PRO A 268 4.13 -11.79 -3.00
N GLY A 269 4.97 -10.75 -3.03
CA GLY A 269 4.75 -9.56 -3.84
C GLY A 269 4.81 -9.85 -5.35
N LEU A 270 5.83 -10.58 -5.82
CA LEU A 270 5.96 -10.92 -7.23
C LEU A 270 4.79 -11.78 -7.72
N VAL A 271 4.43 -12.82 -6.95
CA VAL A 271 3.30 -13.67 -7.31
C VAL A 271 2.01 -12.87 -7.35
N ASN A 272 1.76 -12.03 -6.34
CA ASN A 272 0.58 -11.18 -6.30
C ASN A 272 0.49 -10.26 -7.54
N VAL A 273 1.56 -9.55 -7.86
CA VAL A 273 1.57 -8.62 -9.01
C VAL A 273 1.39 -9.38 -10.32
N ILE A 274 2.16 -10.44 -10.56
CA ILE A 274 2.10 -11.20 -11.82
C ILE A 274 0.70 -11.76 -12.04
N VAL A 275 0.13 -12.40 -11.03
CA VAL A 275 -1.22 -12.96 -11.11
C VAL A 275 -2.26 -11.86 -11.29
N SER A 276 -2.17 -10.77 -10.52
CA SER A 276 -3.11 -9.64 -10.64
C SER A 276 -3.09 -9.03 -12.03
N VAL A 277 -1.93 -8.89 -12.66
CA VAL A 277 -1.80 -8.35 -14.02
C VAL A 277 -2.39 -9.32 -15.03
N ILE A 278 -2.07 -10.62 -14.95
CA ILE A 278 -2.61 -11.63 -15.87
C ILE A 278 -4.14 -11.65 -15.79
N VAL A 279 -4.69 -11.77 -14.58
CA VAL A 279 -6.13 -11.81 -14.35
C VAL A 279 -6.79 -10.49 -14.76
N GLY A 280 -6.16 -9.35 -14.42
CA GLY A 280 -6.66 -8.02 -14.80
C GLY A 280 -6.73 -7.83 -16.31
N LEU A 281 -5.72 -8.30 -17.06
CA LEU A 281 -5.73 -8.28 -18.52
C LEU A 281 -6.79 -9.20 -19.11
N LEU A 282 -6.99 -10.39 -18.55
CA LEU A 282 -8.02 -11.33 -19.00
C LEU A 282 -9.43 -10.76 -18.78
N ILE A 283 -9.73 -10.31 -17.55
CA ILE A 283 -11.03 -9.71 -17.23
C ILE A 283 -11.23 -8.43 -18.03
N GLY A 284 -10.20 -7.58 -18.10
CA GLY A 284 -10.25 -6.35 -18.90
C GLY A 284 -10.60 -6.64 -20.35
N LYS A 285 -9.95 -7.61 -20.98
CA LYS A 285 -10.25 -8.00 -22.36
C LYS A 285 -11.67 -8.53 -22.53
N MET A 286 -12.24 -9.24 -21.54
CA MET A 286 -13.62 -9.71 -21.64
C MET A 286 -14.66 -8.59 -21.47
N VAL A 287 -14.34 -7.56 -20.69
CA VAL A 287 -15.30 -6.49 -20.33
C VAL A 287 -15.22 -5.29 -21.28
N LEU A 288 -14.04 -5.02 -21.86
CA LEU A 288 -13.74 -3.79 -22.60
C LEU A 288 -13.24 -4.02 -24.04
N ALA A 289 -13.12 -5.25 -24.52
CA ALA A 289 -12.75 -5.53 -25.91
C ALA A 289 -13.96 -5.63 -26.84
#